data_AF-G9YQX9-F1
#
_entry.id   AF-G9YQX9-F1
#
_cell.length_a   1.000
_cell.length_b   1.000
_cell.length_c   1.000
_cell.angle_alpha   90.00
_cell.angle_beta   90.00
_cell.angle_gamma   90.00
#
_symmetry.space_group_name_H-M   'P 1'
#
loop_
_entity.id
_entity.type
_entity.pdbx_description
1 polymer ?
#
loop_
_entity_poly.entity_id
_entity_poly.type
_entity_poly.pdbx_seq_one_letter_code
_entity_poly.pdbx_strand_id
1 'polypeptide(L)'
;MWDWNKAILREFDGEVQRISLRFPFGRRRIKEKEGNGMDERLRELNEELSELNGRLARANGLERRLDDLRAQYEERKARVEETARLLTKEREDVEKLERGGLRALLLFLTGDREARLSQERREELAARLQYDQARRDAEDLEERIRDLLQEREELRAVRTRLEALLGEKAERLKELGGTGGTRLAELDRALDALAAQRREVGEALHAGRQAEQALSGVLDSLDSAESWGTWDMLGGGLFTTMAKHGHIDDARAGIDHAQRALSRFRTELADVRDMELPQVQIGEFATFADYFFDGFFMDWMVQSKIQDAQEGVSEVHVRVLNALRNLEQMDQELAGRQAGLESERKELLRTP
;
A
#
# COMPACT_ATOMS: atom_id res chain seq x y z
N MET A 1 -30.05 10.99 54.23
CA MET A 1 -29.77 9.61 53.74
C MET A 1 -28.28 9.43 53.93
N TRP A 2 -27.89 8.52 54.82
CA TRP A 2 -26.60 8.54 55.53
C TRP A 2 -25.42 8.01 54.71
N ASP A 3 -24.31 8.71 54.92
CA ASP A 3 -22.94 8.55 54.44
C ASP A 3 -22.23 7.40 55.17
N TRP A 4 -21.61 6.46 54.44
CA TRP A 4 -20.86 5.33 54.97
C TRP A 4 -19.39 5.46 54.60
N ASN A 5 -18.69 6.43 55.19
CA ASN A 5 -17.24 6.45 55.18
C ASN A 5 -16.64 7.16 56.41
N LYS A 6 -16.52 6.45 57.55
CA LYS A 6 -15.47 6.61 58.59
C LYS A 6 -15.87 5.93 59.90
N ALA A 7 -15.17 4.85 60.24
CA ALA A 7 -14.92 4.31 61.59
C ALA A 7 -14.37 2.88 61.41
N ILE A 8 -13.28 2.38 61.98
CA ILE A 8 -12.43 2.74 63.12
C ILE A 8 -11.15 1.89 62.95
N LEU A 9 -9.97 2.48 63.13
CA LEU A 9 -8.75 1.77 63.48
C LEU A 9 -8.81 1.39 64.96
N ARG A 10 -8.55 0.12 65.31
CA ARG A 10 -7.96 -0.24 66.61
C ARG A 10 -7.32 -1.64 66.56
N GLU A 11 -6.06 -1.67 66.94
CA GLU A 11 -5.22 -2.84 67.20
C GLU A 11 -5.87 -3.81 68.20
N PHE A 12 -5.72 -5.10 67.95
CA PHE A 12 -5.64 -6.12 68.99
C PHE A 12 -4.56 -7.12 68.59
N ASP A 13 -3.51 -7.11 69.41
CA ASP A 13 -2.45 -8.12 69.49
C ASP A 13 -3.03 -9.38 70.15
N GLY A 14 -2.71 -10.57 69.64
CA GLY A 14 -3.18 -11.83 70.21
C GLY A 14 -3.18 -13.00 69.24
N GLU A 15 -2.17 -13.86 69.35
CA GLU A 15 -2.20 -15.25 68.88
C GLU A 15 -3.52 -15.94 69.24
N VAL A 16 -4.10 -16.74 68.32
CA VAL A 16 -4.79 -18.00 68.63
C VAL A 16 -5.19 -18.75 67.33
N GLN A 17 -4.49 -19.87 67.16
CA GLN A 17 -4.97 -21.20 66.79
C GLN A 17 -5.55 -21.48 65.39
N ARG A 18 -4.84 -22.38 64.69
CA ARG A 18 -5.38 -23.26 63.64
C ARG A 18 -6.61 -24.00 64.18
N ILE A 19 -7.79 -23.59 63.74
CA ILE A 19 -8.99 -24.42 63.86
C ILE A 19 -9.07 -25.29 62.60
N SER A 20 -8.74 -26.57 62.74
CA SER A 20 -9.05 -27.56 61.70
C SER A 20 -10.55 -27.88 61.76
N LEU A 21 -11.35 -27.25 60.90
CA LEU A 21 -12.74 -27.67 60.69
C LEU A 21 -12.77 -28.82 59.69
N ARG A 22 -12.83 -30.05 60.24
CA ARG A 22 -13.17 -31.26 59.50
C ARG A 22 -14.68 -31.23 59.23
N PHE A 23 -15.07 -30.81 58.03
CA PHE A 23 -16.45 -30.92 57.55
C PHE A 23 -16.74 -32.34 57.05
N PRO A 24 -17.78 -33.03 57.55
CA PRO A 24 -18.25 -34.27 56.99
C PRO A 24 -19.34 -33.98 55.94
N PHE A 25 -19.33 -34.79 54.89
CA PHE A 25 -20.34 -34.92 53.82
C PHE A 25 -20.39 -33.88 52.69
N GLY A 26 -20.09 -34.40 51.48
CA GLY A 26 -20.80 -34.02 50.27
C GLY A 26 -19.96 -33.35 49.19
N ARG A 27 -19.04 -34.09 48.55
CA ARG A 27 -18.53 -33.72 47.21
C ARG A 27 -19.70 -33.73 46.22
N ARG A 28 -20.43 -32.62 46.09
CA ARG A 28 -21.16 -32.34 44.86
C ARG A 28 -20.13 -31.83 43.86
N ARG A 29 -19.67 -32.72 42.98
CA ARG A 29 -19.04 -32.34 41.71
C ARG A 29 -20.05 -31.44 40.99
N ILE A 30 -19.82 -30.13 41.04
CA ILE A 30 -20.33 -29.25 39.99
C ILE A 30 -19.64 -29.73 38.72
N LYS A 31 -20.43 -30.19 37.75
CA LYS A 31 -19.93 -30.77 36.51
C LYS A 31 -19.11 -29.70 35.76
N GLU A 32 -17.79 -29.90 35.68
CA GLU A 32 -16.89 -29.34 34.65
C GLU A 32 -17.31 -29.84 33.25
N LYS A 33 -18.53 -29.51 32.79
CA LYS A 33 -19.00 -29.91 31.46
C LYS A 33 -18.82 -28.82 30.41
N GLU A 34 -18.73 -27.55 30.79
CA GLU A 34 -18.50 -26.44 29.85
C GLU A 34 -17.01 -26.28 29.48
N GLY A 35 -16.09 -26.50 30.42
CA GLY A 35 -14.65 -26.45 30.15
C GLY A 35 -14.16 -27.53 29.17
N ASN A 36 -14.74 -28.74 29.23
CA ASN A 36 -14.29 -29.86 28.41
C ASN A 36 -14.65 -29.72 26.92
N GLY A 37 -15.78 -29.05 26.60
CA GLY A 37 -16.19 -28.82 25.21
C GLY A 37 -15.49 -27.62 24.54
N MET A 38 -15.13 -26.61 25.32
CA MET A 38 -14.32 -25.48 24.85
C MET A 38 -12.88 -25.90 24.53
N ASP A 39 -12.27 -26.72 25.39
CA ASP A 39 -10.92 -27.28 25.17
C ASP A 39 -10.88 -28.25 23.97
N GLU A 40 -11.96 -29.01 23.74
CA GLU A 40 -12.11 -29.90 22.59
C GLU A 40 -12.16 -29.12 21.27
N ARG A 41 -12.92 -28.01 21.22
CA ARG A 41 -12.98 -27.15 20.04
C ARG A 41 -11.66 -26.42 19.75
N LEU A 42 -10.89 -26.03 20.78
CA LEU A 42 -9.55 -25.48 20.57
C LEU A 42 -8.59 -26.50 19.93
N ARG A 43 -8.69 -27.78 20.32
CA ARG A 43 -7.92 -28.86 19.67
C ARG A 43 -8.33 -29.06 18.22
N GLU A 44 -9.63 -29.10 17.93
CA GLU A 44 -10.14 -29.16 16.55
C GLU A 44 -9.62 -27.98 15.70
N LEU A 45 -9.67 -26.76 16.24
CA LEU A 45 -9.16 -25.56 15.56
C LEU A 45 -7.65 -25.68 15.28
N ASN A 46 -6.87 -26.18 16.22
CA ASN A 46 -5.44 -26.39 16.03
C ASN A 46 -5.14 -27.43 14.93
N GLU A 47 -5.94 -28.50 14.86
CA GLU A 47 -5.83 -29.53 13.80
C GLU A 47 -6.21 -28.94 12.43
N GLU A 48 -7.35 -28.26 12.33
CA GLU A 48 -7.79 -27.56 11.09
C GLU A 48 -6.73 -26.55 10.62
N LEU A 49 -6.17 -25.74 11.53
CA LEU A 49 -5.12 -24.77 11.21
C LEU A 49 -3.83 -25.44 10.74
N SER A 50 -3.44 -26.55 11.35
CA SER A 50 -2.25 -27.32 10.95
C SER A 50 -2.40 -27.89 9.53
N GLU A 51 -3.57 -28.42 9.20
CA GLU A 51 -3.88 -28.95 7.87
C GLU A 51 -3.83 -27.84 6.80
N LEU A 52 -4.48 -26.71 7.04
CA LEU A 52 -4.50 -25.58 6.11
C LEU A 52 -3.10 -24.98 5.91
N ASN A 53 -2.31 -24.86 6.98
CA ASN A 53 -0.91 -24.44 6.89
C ASN A 53 -0.09 -25.43 6.05
N GLY A 54 -0.30 -26.74 6.22
CA GLY A 54 0.33 -27.77 5.38
C GLY A 54 -0.08 -27.70 3.91
N ARG A 55 -1.33 -27.33 3.60
CA ARG A 55 -1.79 -27.07 2.22
C ARG A 55 -1.10 -25.84 1.62
N LEU A 56 -1.01 -24.74 2.36
CA LEU A 56 -0.33 -23.52 1.89
C LEU A 56 1.18 -23.73 1.70
N ALA A 57 1.85 -24.46 2.59
CA ALA A 57 3.27 -24.77 2.44
C ALA A 57 3.56 -25.61 1.20
N ARG A 58 2.65 -26.53 0.84
CA ARG A 58 2.74 -27.34 -0.40
C ARG A 58 2.53 -26.51 -1.67
N ALA A 59 1.81 -25.39 -1.57
CA ALA A 59 1.57 -24.46 -2.67
C ALA A 59 2.70 -23.44 -2.90
N ASN A 60 3.80 -23.54 -2.15
CA ASN A 60 4.95 -22.66 -2.31
C ASN A 60 5.53 -22.76 -3.73
N GLY A 61 5.77 -21.60 -4.35
CA GLY A 61 6.37 -21.51 -5.69
C GLY A 61 5.37 -21.50 -6.85
N LEU A 62 4.05 -21.48 -6.58
CA LEU A 62 3.02 -21.31 -7.60
C LEU A 62 3.20 -20.01 -8.39
N GLU A 63 3.47 -18.88 -7.71
CA GLU A 63 3.72 -17.58 -8.35
C GLU A 63 4.92 -17.64 -9.31
N ARG A 64 6.03 -18.25 -8.88
CA ARG A 64 7.21 -18.47 -9.74
C ARG A 64 6.89 -19.30 -10.99
N ARG A 65 6.03 -20.32 -10.86
CA ARG A 65 5.60 -21.14 -12.01
C ARG A 65 4.67 -20.37 -12.95
N LEU A 66 3.77 -19.54 -12.40
CA LEU A 66 2.92 -18.66 -13.20
C LEU A 66 3.75 -17.66 -14.01
N ASP A 67 4.75 -17.05 -13.39
CA ASP A 67 5.62 -16.08 -14.05
C ASP A 67 6.45 -16.74 -15.17
N ASP A 68 7.00 -17.93 -14.92
CA ASP A 68 7.72 -18.71 -15.91
C ASP A 68 6.82 -19.09 -17.11
N LEU A 69 5.61 -19.61 -16.85
CA LEU A 69 4.67 -19.95 -17.93
C LEU A 69 4.21 -18.72 -18.72
N ARG A 70 4.02 -17.58 -18.06
CA ARG A 70 3.69 -16.31 -18.75
C ARG A 70 4.81 -15.85 -19.67
N ALA A 71 6.07 -15.95 -19.22
CA ALA A 71 7.22 -15.64 -20.05
C ALA A 71 7.30 -16.57 -21.27
N GLN A 72 7.09 -17.87 -21.08
CA GLN A 72 7.00 -18.84 -22.17
C GLN A 72 5.85 -18.52 -23.13
N TYR A 73 4.68 -18.15 -22.61
CA TYR A 73 3.51 -17.80 -23.41
C TYR A 73 3.77 -16.59 -24.31
N GLU A 74 4.39 -15.52 -23.78
CA GLU A 74 4.73 -14.35 -24.61
C GLU A 74 5.75 -14.70 -25.70
N GLU A 75 6.74 -15.55 -25.41
CA GLU A 75 7.66 -16.06 -26.43
C GLU A 75 6.92 -16.86 -27.52
N ARG A 76 6.01 -17.76 -27.14
CA ARG A 76 5.24 -18.55 -28.10
C ARG A 76 4.26 -17.70 -28.91
N LYS A 77 3.64 -16.70 -28.29
CA LYS A 77 2.76 -15.74 -28.95
C LYS A 77 3.52 -14.94 -30.01
N ALA A 78 4.74 -14.49 -29.71
CA ALA A 78 5.59 -13.83 -30.71
C ALA A 78 5.89 -14.75 -31.91
N ARG A 79 6.14 -16.05 -31.67
CA ARG A 79 6.32 -17.05 -32.75
C ARG A 79 5.03 -17.27 -33.56
N VAL A 80 3.85 -17.23 -32.92
CA VAL A 80 2.55 -17.28 -33.61
C VAL A 80 2.40 -16.08 -34.54
N GLU A 81 2.76 -14.88 -34.09
CA GLU A 81 2.72 -13.68 -34.93
C GLU A 81 3.71 -13.73 -36.10
N GLU A 82 4.93 -14.22 -35.87
CA GLU A 82 5.94 -14.40 -36.91
C GLU A 82 5.47 -15.39 -37.99
N THR A 83 5.04 -16.58 -37.57
CA THR A 83 4.55 -17.62 -38.49
C THR A 83 3.25 -17.19 -39.20
N ALA A 84 2.40 -16.38 -38.56
CA ALA A 84 1.22 -15.79 -39.20
C ALA A 84 1.60 -14.81 -40.32
N ARG A 85 2.63 -13.98 -40.12
CA ARG A 85 3.13 -13.06 -41.16
C ARG A 85 3.73 -13.85 -42.33
N LEU A 86 4.52 -14.88 -42.04
CA LEU A 86 5.06 -15.79 -43.07
C LEU A 86 3.93 -16.42 -43.88
N LEU A 87 2.94 -17.03 -43.22
CA LEU A 87 1.78 -17.64 -43.86
C LEU A 87 1.00 -16.65 -44.73
N THR A 88 0.85 -15.40 -44.28
CA THR A 88 0.18 -14.35 -45.07
C THR A 88 0.95 -14.04 -46.34
N LYS A 89 2.29 -13.94 -46.25
CA LYS A 89 3.15 -13.71 -47.42
C LYS A 89 3.06 -14.87 -48.42
N GLU A 90 3.21 -16.11 -47.98
CA GLU A 90 3.12 -17.29 -48.86
C GLU A 90 1.74 -17.37 -49.54
N ARG A 91 0.66 -17.04 -48.82
CA ARG A 91 -0.70 -16.95 -49.40
C ARG A 91 -0.80 -15.88 -50.49
N GLU A 92 -0.21 -14.71 -50.27
CA GLU A 92 -0.18 -13.64 -51.27
C GLU A 92 0.62 -14.05 -52.52
N ASP A 93 1.71 -14.78 -52.36
CA ASP A 93 2.55 -15.21 -53.48
C ASP A 93 1.86 -16.32 -54.31
N VAL A 94 1.17 -17.27 -53.65
CA VAL A 94 0.23 -18.19 -54.32
C VAL A 94 -0.88 -17.42 -55.04
N GLU A 95 -1.50 -16.43 -54.38
CA GLU A 95 -2.60 -15.66 -54.96
C GLU A 95 -2.17 -14.83 -56.19
N LYS A 96 -0.98 -14.21 -56.16
CA LYS A 96 -0.41 -13.47 -57.31
C LYS A 96 -0.21 -14.39 -58.52
N LEU A 97 0.19 -15.65 -58.30
CA LEU A 97 0.36 -16.66 -59.34
C LEU A 97 -0.96 -17.25 -59.85
N GLU A 98 -1.99 -17.31 -59.00
CA GLU A 98 -3.34 -17.79 -59.33
C GLU A 98 -4.22 -16.73 -60.02
N ARG A 99 -4.33 -15.52 -59.45
CA ARG A 99 -5.22 -14.42 -59.91
C ARG A 99 -4.62 -13.55 -61.00
N GLY A 100 -3.28 -13.56 -61.13
CA GLY A 100 -2.64 -13.23 -62.39
C GLY A 100 -1.73 -12.01 -62.44
N GLY A 101 -0.43 -12.28 -62.47
CA GLY A 101 0.55 -11.53 -63.29
C GLY A 101 0.33 -11.74 -64.81
N LEU A 102 -0.93 -11.67 -65.27
CA LEU A 102 -1.45 -12.29 -66.50
C LEU A 102 -0.96 -11.71 -67.83
N ARG A 103 -0.31 -10.55 -67.88
CA ARG A 103 0.15 -9.97 -69.17
C ARG A 103 1.64 -10.12 -69.45
N ALA A 104 2.48 -10.24 -68.43
CA ALA A 104 3.95 -10.29 -68.59
C ALA A 104 4.49 -11.72 -68.71
N LEU A 105 3.85 -12.71 -68.07
CA LEU A 105 4.34 -14.09 -67.98
C LEU A 105 3.74 -15.04 -69.01
N LEU A 106 2.56 -14.72 -69.59
CA LEU A 106 1.93 -15.51 -70.66
C LEU A 106 2.78 -15.55 -71.95
N LEU A 107 3.72 -14.62 -72.09
CA LEU A 107 4.69 -14.56 -73.18
C LEU A 107 5.88 -15.51 -73.00
N PHE A 108 6.18 -16.01 -71.79
CA PHE A 108 7.48 -16.64 -71.55
C PHE A 108 7.50 -18.18 -71.56
N LEU A 109 6.61 -18.95 -70.90
CA LEU A 109 6.61 -20.43 -70.91
C LEU A 109 5.50 -21.03 -70.02
N THR A 110 4.61 -21.88 -70.56
CA THR A 110 3.49 -22.49 -69.82
C THR A 110 3.92 -23.57 -68.80
N GLY A 111 5.05 -24.25 -69.02
CA GLY A 111 5.54 -25.33 -68.15
C GLY A 111 6.26 -24.87 -66.87
N ASP A 112 6.89 -23.69 -66.88
CA ASP A 112 7.59 -23.11 -65.72
C ASP A 112 6.59 -22.61 -64.65
N ARG A 113 5.38 -22.20 -65.07
CA ARG A 113 4.32 -21.72 -64.17
C ARG A 113 3.75 -22.81 -63.27
N GLU A 114 3.43 -23.98 -63.83
CA GLU A 114 2.85 -25.09 -63.05
C GLU A 114 3.85 -25.61 -62.00
N ALA A 115 5.13 -25.69 -62.36
CA ALA A 115 6.20 -26.05 -61.44
C ALA A 115 6.32 -25.03 -60.29
N ARG A 116 6.36 -23.73 -60.60
CA ARG A 116 6.44 -22.67 -59.57
C ARG A 116 5.20 -22.62 -58.67
N LEU A 117 4.00 -22.69 -59.24
CA LEU A 117 2.76 -22.74 -58.44
C LEU A 117 2.73 -23.95 -57.51
N SER A 118 3.25 -25.09 -57.96
CA SER A 118 3.34 -26.29 -57.11
C SER A 118 4.35 -26.14 -55.96
N GLN A 119 5.42 -25.37 -56.18
CA GLN A 119 6.41 -25.05 -55.15
C GLN A 119 5.81 -24.09 -54.10
N GLU A 120 5.18 -23.02 -54.55
CA GLU A 120 4.58 -21.98 -53.69
C GLU A 120 3.46 -22.55 -52.81
N ARG A 121 2.64 -23.47 -53.36
CA ARG A 121 1.65 -24.22 -52.57
C ARG A 121 2.27 -25.13 -51.51
N ARG A 122 3.47 -25.67 -51.74
CA ARG A 122 4.20 -26.45 -50.71
C ARG A 122 4.74 -25.53 -49.62
N GLU A 123 5.24 -24.36 -50.00
CA GLU A 123 5.73 -23.33 -49.07
C GLU A 123 4.58 -22.78 -48.22
N GLU A 124 3.41 -22.49 -48.80
CA GLU A 124 2.20 -22.12 -48.07
C GLU A 124 1.75 -23.22 -47.08
N LEU A 125 1.74 -24.48 -47.53
CA LEU A 125 1.37 -25.61 -46.66
C LEU A 125 2.35 -25.76 -45.49
N ALA A 126 3.65 -25.61 -45.74
CA ALA A 126 4.67 -25.67 -44.70
C ALA A 126 4.50 -24.51 -43.68
N ALA A 127 4.29 -23.28 -44.17
CA ALA A 127 4.02 -22.13 -43.32
C ALA A 127 2.74 -22.31 -42.49
N ARG A 128 1.69 -22.91 -43.07
CA ARG A 128 0.44 -23.22 -42.37
C ARG A 128 0.65 -24.23 -41.24
N LEU A 129 1.40 -25.31 -41.49
CA LEU A 129 1.71 -26.30 -40.47
C LEU A 129 2.51 -25.70 -39.32
N GLN A 130 3.48 -24.83 -39.62
CA GLN A 130 4.27 -24.12 -38.60
C GLN A 130 3.40 -23.19 -37.77
N TYR A 131 2.52 -22.41 -38.41
CA TYR A 131 1.56 -21.55 -37.72
C TYR A 131 0.60 -22.37 -36.83
N ASP A 132 0.01 -23.44 -37.36
CA ASP A 132 -0.91 -24.29 -36.62
C ASP A 132 -0.22 -25.01 -35.44
N GLN A 133 1.08 -25.31 -35.55
CA GLN A 133 1.87 -25.85 -34.44
C GLN A 133 2.16 -24.78 -33.38
N ALA A 134 2.64 -23.60 -33.78
CA ALA A 134 2.92 -22.51 -32.87
C ALA A 134 1.66 -22.09 -32.09
N ARG A 135 0.50 -22.09 -32.76
CA ARG A 135 -0.79 -21.77 -32.14
C ARG A 135 -1.18 -22.80 -31.08
N ARG A 136 -1.06 -24.10 -31.40
CA ARG A 136 -1.34 -25.19 -30.44
C ARG A 136 -0.42 -25.14 -29.22
N ASP A 137 0.85 -24.84 -29.42
CA ASP A 137 1.81 -24.70 -28.32
C ASP A 137 1.45 -23.51 -27.41
N ALA A 138 0.96 -22.40 -27.96
CA ALA A 138 0.48 -21.26 -27.19
C ALA A 138 -0.83 -21.57 -26.45
N GLU A 139 -1.75 -22.29 -27.09
CA GLU A 139 -3.02 -22.75 -26.49
C GLU A 139 -2.78 -23.69 -25.28
N ASP A 140 -1.83 -24.63 -25.38
CA ASP A 140 -1.44 -25.52 -24.27
C ASP A 140 -0.82 -24.73 -23.09
N LEU A 141 0.01 -23.72 -23.36
CA LEU A 141 0.53 -22.84 -22.31
C LEU A 141 -0.58 -22.01 -21.65
N GLU A 142 -1.55 -21.52 -22.44
CA GLU A 142 -2.69 -20.78 -21.92
C GLU A 142 -3.55 -21.65 -20.99
N GLU A 143 -3.80 -22.90 -21.37
CA GLU A 143 -4.53 -23.88 -20.54
C GLU A 143 -3.81 -24.12 -19.21
N ARG A 144 -2.50 -24.36 -19.23
CA ARG A 144 -1.70 -24.53 -18.01
C ARG A 144 -1.71 -23.29 -17.11
N ILE A 145 -1.65 -22.09 -17.71
CA ILE A 145 -1.77 -20.83 -16.96
C ILE A 145 -3.15 -20.76 -16.30
N ARG A 146 -4.21 -21.13 -17.02
CA ARG A 146 -5.59 -21.14 -16.52
C ARG A 146 -5.74 -22.08 -15.32
N ASP A 147 -5.18 -23.28 -15.40
CA ASP A 147 -5.20 -24.26 -14.31
C ASP A 147 -4.47 -23.74 -13.06
N LEU A 148 -3.28 -23.16 -13.23
CA LEU A 148 -2.54 -22.56 -12.11
C LEU A 148 -3.25 -21.34 -11.52
N LEU A 149 -3.95 -20.55 -12.35
CA LEU A 149 -4.78 -19.45 -11.86
C LEU A 149 -5.96 -19.96 -11.03
N GLN A 150 -6.58 -21.06 -11.43
CA GLN A 150 -7.63 -21.70 -10.64
C GLN A 150 -7.08 -22.22 -9.30
N GLU A 151 -5.95 -22.92 -9.32
CA GLU A 151 -5.27 -23.37 -8.08
C GLU A 151 -4.95 -22.18 -7.16
N ARG A 152 -4.54 -21.03 -7.73
CA ARG A 152 -4.31 -19.80 -6.96
C ARG A 152 -5.58 -19.27 -6.31
N GLU A 153 -6.71 -19.28 -6.99
CA GLU A 153 -7.99 -18.85 -6.41
C GLU A 153 -8.44 -19.80 -5.29
N GLU A 154 -8.25 -21.11 -5.46
CA GLU A 154 -8.51 -22.09 -4.39
C GLU A 154 -7.64 -21.81 -3.16
N LEU A 155 -6.36 -21.48 -3.36
CA LEU A 155 -5.46 -21.10 -2.27
C LEU A 155 -5.84 -19.79 -1.60
N ARG A 156 -6.42 -18.83 -2.32
CA ARG A 156 -6.98 -17.61 -1.72
C ARG A 156 -8.13 -17.97 -0.78
N ALA A 157 -9.04 -18.86 -1.20
CA ALA A 157 -10.11 -19.34 -0.33
C ALA A 157 -9.57 -20.05 0.92
N VAL A 158 -8.51 -20.85 0.77
CA VAL A 158 -7.79 -21.49 1.90
C VAL A 158 -7.20 -20.44 2.85
N ARG A 159 -6.58 -19.37 2.34
CA ARG A 159 -6.05 -18.27 3.18
C ARG A 159 -7.15 -17.55 3.94
N THR A 160 -8.26 -17.20 3.28
CA THR A 160 -9.41 -16.56 3.94
C THR A 160 -9.99 -17.46 5.04
N ARG A 161 -10.09 -18.77 4.79
CA ARG A 161 -10.56 -19.72 5.81
C ARG A 161 -9.60 -19.79 7.00
N LEU A 162 -8.30 -19.80 6.75
CA LEU A 162 -7.28 -19.80 7.80
C LEU A 162 -7.36 -18.54 8.68
N GLU A 163 -7.52 -17.38 8.08
CA GLU A 163 -7.72 -16.12 8.81
C GLU A 163 -8.98 -16.15 9.68
N ALA A 164 -10.09 -16.67 9.15
CA ALA A 164 -11.33 -16.84 9.91
C ALA A 164 -11.16 -17.78 11.12
N LEU A 165 -10.45 -18.91 10.94
CA LEU A 165 -10.19 -19.86 12.02
C LEU A 165 -9.25 -19.29 13.09
N LEU A 166 -8.24 -18.50 12.69
CA LEU A 166 -7.38 -17.78 13.63
C LEU A 166 -8.18 -16.74 14.43
N GLY A 167 -9.15 -16.08 13.79
CA GLY A 167 -10.10 -15.20 14.46
C GLY A 167 -10.96 -15.94 15.50
N GLU A 168 -11.54 -17.10 15.13
CA GLU A 168 -12.30 -17.93 16.06
C GLU A 168 -11.45 -18.38 17.26
N LYS A 169 -10.21 -18.83 17.00
CA LYS A 169 -9.26 -19.20 18.06
C LYS A 169 -8.95 -18.02 18.99
N ALA A 170 -8.75 -16.83 18.43
CA ALA A 170 -8.46 -15.63 19.19
C ALA A 170 -9.60 -15.25 20.14
N GLU A 171 -10.85 -15.24 19.66
CA GLU A 171 -12.02 -14.94 20.51
C GLU A 171 -12.19 -15.97 21.62
N ARG A 172 -12.07 -17.26 21.31
CA ARG A 172 -12.17 -18.32 22.33
C ARG A 172 -11.09 -18.21 23.41
N LEU A 173 -9.84 -17.91 23.03
CA LEU A 173 -8.77 -17.70 24.00
C LEU A 173 -9.05 -16.48 24.89
N LYS A 174 -9.64 -15.41 24.35
CA LYS A 174 -10.06 -14.24 25.14
C LYS A 174 -11.20 -14.58 26.11
N GLU A 175 -12.18 -15.38 25.67
CA GLU A 175 -13.32 -15.83 26.50
C GLU A 175 -12.89 -16.75 27.65
N LEU A 176 -11.95 -17.68 27.38
CA LEU A 176 -11.38 -18.58 28.40
C LEU A 176 -10.55 -17.83 29.45
N GLY A 177 -10.06 -16.64 29.10
CA GLY A 177 -9.19 -15.85 29.96
C GLY A 177 -7.83 -16.53 30.19
N GLY A 178 -7.29 -16.40 31.39
CA GLY A 178 -5.93 -16.84 31.70
C GLY A 178 -4.86 -15.95 31.06
N THR A 179 -3.58 -16.32 31.22
CA THR A 179 -2.44 -15.47 30.80
C THR A 179 -2.41 -15.24 29.28
N GLY A 180 -2.76 -16.25 28.48
CA GLY A 180 -2.81 -16.16 27.03
C GLY A 180 -3.96 -15.27 26.52
N GLY A 181 -5.16 -15.45 27.06
CA GLY A 181 -6.33 -14.65 26.69
C GLY A 181 -6.21 -13.18 27.08
N THR A 182 -5.70 -12.89 28.28
CA THR A 182 -5.47 -11.51 28.73
C THR A 182 -4.38 -10.83 27.89
N ARG A 183 -3.28 -11.54 27.59
CA ARG A 183 -2.21 -11.01 26.75
C ARG A 183 -2.70 -10.74 25.32
N LEU A 184 -3.54 -11.61 24.77
CA LEU A 184 -4.11 -11.42 23.44
C LEU A 184 -5.02 -10.19 23.38
N ALA A 185 -5.85 -9.96 24.41
CA ALA A 185 -6.68 -8.76 24.50
C ALA A 185 -5.84 -7.48 24.68
N GLU A 186 -4.72 -7.53 25.41
CA GLU A 186 -3.77 -6.42 25.50
C GLU A 186 -3.10 -6.12 24.16
N LEU A 187 -2.69 -7.16 23.42
CA LEU A 187 -2.10 -7.01 22.10
C LEU A 187 -3.08 -6.43 21.09
N ASP A 188 -4.33 -6.91 21.07
CA ASP A 188 -5.39 -6.37 20.20
C ASP A 188 -5.59 -4.86 20.47
N ARG A 189 -5.73 -4.45 21.75
CA ARG A 189 -5.84 -3.03 22.12
C ARG A 189 -4.61 -2.21 21.72
N ALA A 190 -3.42 -2.76 21.89
CA ALA A 190 -2.18 -2.07 21.53
C ALA A 190 -2.03 -1.93 20.01
N LEU A 191 -2.45 -2.93 19.23
CA LEU A 191 -2.50 -2.88 17.77
C LEU A 191 -3.53 -1.86 17.28
N ASP A 192 -4.71 -1.80 17.89
CA ASP A 192 -5.73 -0.80 17.57
C ASP A 192 -5.25 0.63 17.85
N ALA A 193 -4.57 0.84 18.99
CA ALA A 193 -3.96 2.12 19.33
C ALA A 193 -2.85 2.51 18.36
N LEU A 194 -1.96 1.58 17.99
CA LEU A 194 -0.92 1.82 16.98
C LEU A 194 -1.54 2.12 15.60
N ALA A 195 -2.60 1.41 15.21
CA ALA A 195 -3.28 1.65 13.94
C ALA A 195 -3.91 3.04 13.90
N ALA A 196 -4.48 3.52 15.02
CA ALA A 196 -4.94 4.90 15.13
C ALA A 196 -3.78 5.88 14.98
N GLN A 197 -2.67 5.70 15.72
CA GLN A 197 -1.49 6.56 15.61
C GLN A 197 -0.94 6.64 14.18
N ARG A 198 -0.86 5.50 13.48
CA ARG A 198 -0.39 5.48 12.08
C ARG A 198 -1.32 6.22 11.12
N ARG A 199 -2.63 6.24 11.37
CA ARG A 199 -3.57 7.00 10.55
C ARG A 199 -3.32 8.50 10.66
N GLU A 200 -3.24 9.03 11.88
CA GLU A 200 -2.98 10.45 12.12
C GLU A 200 -1.62 10.88 11.52
N VAL A 201 -0.57 10.06 11.67
CA VAL A 201 0.75 10.32 11.04
C VAL A 201 0.64 10.32 9.52
N GLY A 202 -0.15 9.40 8.96
CA GLY A 202 -0.44 9.34 7.52
C GLY A 202 -1.17 10.58 7.00
N GLU A 203 -2.14 11.09 7.76
CA GLU A 203 -2.89 12.31 7.46
C GLU A 203 -1.96 13.54 7.50
N ALA A 204 -1.11 13.64 8.53
CA ALA A 204 -0.09 14.68 8.63
C ALA A 204 0.94 14.62 7.49
N LEU A 205 1.41 13.43 7.10
CA LEU A 205 2.29 13.25 5.95
C LEU A 205 1.62 13.69 4.65
N HIS A 206 0.35 13.34 4.47
CA HIS A 206 -0.41 13.73 3.28
C HIS A 206 -0.56 15.25 3.19
N ALA A 207 -0.99 15.90 4.28
CA ALA A 207 -1.13 17.35 4.33
C ALA A 207 0.23 18.07 4.19
N GLY A 208 1.29 17.54 4.78
CA GLY A 208 2.65 18.08 4.66
C GLY A 208 3.19 18.02 3.23
N ARG A 209 2.93 16.93 2.49
CA ARG A 209 3.30 16.82 1.06
C ARG A 209 2.53 17.82 0.19
N GLN A 210 1.24 18.05 0.49
CA GLN A 210 0.48 19.10 -0.20
C GLN A 210 1.06 20.50 0.07
N ALA A 211 1.45 20.76 1.32
CA ALA A 211 2.08 22.03 1.71
C ALA A 211 3.44 22.24 1.02
N GLU A 212 4.26 21.19 0.97
CA GLU A 212 5.55 21.19 0.29
C GLU A 212 5.39 21.49 -1.21
N GLN A 213 4.48 20.79 -1.88
CA GLN A 213 4.20 21.01 -3.31
C GLN A 213 3.71 22.43 -3.58
N ALA A 214 2.83 22.96 -2.73
CA ALA A 214 2.33 24.33 -2.87
C ALA A 214 3.44 25.37 -2.68
N LEU A 215 4.33 25.19 -1.70
CA LEU A 215 5.48 26.05 -1.47
C LEU A 215 6.48 25.99 -2.63
N SER A 216 6.76 24.80 -3.17
CA SER A 216 7.62 24.65 -4.36
C SER A 216 7.06 25.41 -5.55
N GLY A 217 5.75 25.31 -5.82
CA GLY A 217 5.11 26.05 -6.91
C GLY A 217 5.16 27.57 -6.73
N VAL A 218 5.12 28.06 -5.48
CA VAL A 218 5.34 29.48 -5.18
C VAL A 218 6.78 29.88 -5.47
N LEU A 219 7.77 29.09 -5.03
CA LEU A 219 9.19 29.36 -5.31
C LEU A 219 9.47 29.39 -6.82
N ASP A 220 8.94 28.45 -7.59
CA ASP A 220 9.08 28.42 -9.06
C ASP A 220 8.48 29.67 -9.73
N SER A 221 7.32 30.13 -9.22
CA SER A 221 6.64 31.33 -9.71
C SER A 221 7.41 32.61 -9.36
N LEU A 222 8.00 32.65 -8.15
CA LEU A 222 8.83 33.77 -7.70
C LEU A 222 10.17 33.83 -8.47
N ASP A 223 10.82 32.70 -8.73
CA ASP A 223 12.05 32.61 -9.53
C ASP A 223 11.80 33.07 -10.98
N SER A 224 10.67 32.67 -11.55
CA SER A 224 10.22 33.13 -12.87
C SER A 224 9.93 34.64 -12.90
N ALA A 225 9.53 35.23 -11.76
CA ALA A 225 9.33 36.67 -11.61
C ALA A 225 10.64 37.44 -11.31
N GLU A 226 11.62 36.81 -10.64
CA GLU A 226 12.96 37.37 -10.35
C GLU A 226 13.77 37.59 -11.64
N SER A 227 13.60 36.72 -12.64
CA SER A 227 14.14 36.91 -14.01
C SER A 227 13.67 38.23 -14.68
N TRP A 228 12.68 38.93 -14.13
CA TRP A 228 12.20 40.23 -14.58
C TRP A 228 12.59 41.40 -13.64
N GLY A 229 13.18 41.10 -12.47
CA GLY A 229 13.43 42.01 -11.36
C GLY A 229 14.70 42.86 -11.45
N THR A 230 15.64 42.54 -12.37
CA THR A 230 16.85 43.37 -12.58
C THR A 230 16.56 44.76 -13.14
N TRP A 231 15.31 45.04 -13.55
CA TRP A 231 14.87 46.34 -14.06
C TRP A 231 14.36 47.32 -12.98
N ASP A 232 14.10 46.87 -11.75
CA ASP A 232 13.49 47.72 -10.71
C ASP A 232 14.49 48.72 -10.06
N MET A 233 15.79 48.57 -10.35
CA MET A 233 16.81 49.55 -9.95
C MET A 233 16.97 50.74 -10.92
N LEU A 234 16.21 50.80 -12.02
CA LEU A 234 16.44 51.75 -13.12
C LEU A 234 15.31 52.73 -13.45
N GLY A 235 14.34 52.94 -12.57
CA GLY A 235 13.54 54.16 -12.66
C GLY A 235 12.09 54.00 -12.26
N GLY A 236 11.71 54.77 -11.24
CA GLY A 236 10.32 55.07 -10.98
C GLY A 236 9.62 55.61 -12.23
N GLY A 237 8.38 55.16 -12.43
CA GLY A 237 7.46 55.78 -13.37
C GLY A 237 7.04 54.91 -14.55
N LEU A 238 5.87 54.29 -14.40
CA LEU A 238 4.79 54.28 -15.40
C LEU A 238 4.83 53.40 -16.65
N PHE A 239 5.80 52.50 -16.89
CA PHE A 239 5.68 51.57 -18.03
C PHE A 239 6.26 50.15 -17.78
N THR A 240 5.44 49.17 -17.36
CA THR A 240 5.63 47.71 -17.65
C THR A 240 4.33 46.87 -17.58
N THR A 241 3.15 47.46 -17.83
CA THR A 241 1.87 46.96 -17.29
C THR A 241 1.22 45.72 -17.93
N MET A 242 1.65 45.18 -19.09
CA MET A 242 0.87 44.10 -19.76
C MET A 242 1.47 42.68 -19.74
N ALA A 243 2.77 42.51 -19.48
CA ALA A 243 3.39 41.18 -19.33
C ALA A 243 3.65 40.79 -17.86
N LYS A 244 3.61 41.76 -16.93
CA LYS A 244 3.93 41.56 -15.51
C LYS A 244 2.76 41.12 -14.62
N HIS A 245 1.50 41.28 -15.05
CA HIS A 245 0.36 40.92 -14.19
C HIS A 245 0.18 39.41 -14.03
N GLY A 246 0.41 38.61 -15.10
CA GLY A 246 0.20 37.15 -15.05
C GLY A 246 1.01 36.47 -13.95
N HIS A 247 2.33 36.64 -13.95
CA HIS A 247 3.20 35.91 -13.01
C HIS A 247 3.09 36.39 -11.54
N ILE A 248 2.79 37.66 -11.30
CA ILE A 248 2.55 38.16 -9.94
C ILE A 248 1.18 37.70 -9.42
N ASP A 249 0.16 37.69 -10.28
CA ASP A 249 -1.16 37.16 -9.93
C ASP A 249 -1.12 35.63 -9.73
N ASP A 250 -0.33 34.91 -10.53
CA ASP A 250 -0.05 33.49 -10.37
C ASP A 250 0.71 33.21 -9.06
N ALA A 251 1.72 34.00 -8.72
CA ALA A 251 2.44 33.90 -7.46
C ALA A 251 1.52 34.16 -6.25
N ARG A 252 0.61 35.14 -6.34
CA ARG A 252 -0.41 35.41 -5.31
C ARG A 252 -1.39 34.24 -5.16
N ALA A 253 -1.88 33.68 -6.26
CA ALA A 253 -2.77 32.52 -6.23
C ALA A 253 -2.06 31.28 -5.65
N GLY A 254 -0.79 31.07 -5.98
CA GLY A 254 0.05 30.03 -5.40
C GLY A 254 0.26 30.21 -3.90
N ILE A 255 0.45 31.45 -3.47
CA ILE A 255 0.62 31.85 -2.06
C ILE A 255 -0.64 31.55 -1.24
N ASP A 256 -1.81 31.93 -1.74
CA ASP A 256 -3.09 31.62 -1.10
C ASP A 256 -3.30 30.10 -0.98
N HIS A 257 -2.86 29.34 -1.98
CA HIS A 257 -2.91 27.88 -1.94
C HIS A 257 -1.94 27.30 -0.89
N ALA A 258 -0.71 27.81 -0.84
CA ALA A 258 0.30 27.41 0.14
C ALA A 258 -0.18 27.68 1.58
N GLN A 259 -0.77 28.85 1.85
CA GLN A 259 -1.32 29.18 3.15
C GLN A 259 -2.41 28.18 3.58
N ARG A 260 -3.35 27.85 2.69
CA ARG A 260 -4.38 26.85 2.98
C ARG A 260 -3.80 25.46 3.24
N ALA A 261 -2.80 25.06 2.46
CA ALA A 261 -2.14 23.76 2.62
C ALA A 261 -1.36 23.68 3.94
N LEU A 262 -0.64 24.75 4.30
CA LEU A 262 0.11 24.85 5.55
C LEU A 262 -0.81 24.90 6.77
N SER A 263 -1.96 25.58 6.67
CA SER A 263 -2.96 25.60 7.73
C SER A 263 -3.54 24.21 7.99
N ARG A 264 -3.85 23.45 6.93
CA ARG A 264 -4.25 22.04 7.05
C ARG A 264 -3.13 21.20 7.68
N PHE A 265 -1.91 21.32 7.16
CA PHE A 265 -0.78 20.58 7.71
C PHE A 265 -0.56 20.86 9.20
N ARG A 266 -0.69 22.13 9.63
CA ARG A 266 -0.63 22.51 11.05
C ARG A 266 -1.71 21.81 11.88
N THR A 267 -2.93 21.70 11.37
CA THR A 267 -4.04 21.00 12.05
C THR A 267 -3.70 19.51 12.23
N GLU A 268 -3.36 18.81 11.16
CA GLU A 268 -3.02 17.37 11.25
C GLU A 268 -1.79 17.12 12.15
N LEU A 269 -0.84 18.06 12.16
CA LEU A 269 0.36 17.97 12.99
C LEU A 269 0.05 18.15 14.49
N ALA A 270 -1.03 18.84 14.83
CA ALA A 270 -1.48 18.99 16.22
C ALA A 270 -1.99 17.65 16.78
N ASP A 271 -2.71 16.87 15.96
CA ASP A 271 -3.22 15.55 16.34
C ASP A 271 -2.07 14.54 16.56
N VAL A 272 -0.96 14.70 15.81
CA VAL A 272 0.29 13.92 16.02
C VAL A 272 1.07 14.38 17.26
N ARG A 273 1.06 15.68 17.59
CA ARG A 273 1.80 16.23 18.74
C ARG A 273 1.27 15.69 20.08
N ASP A 274 -0.02 15.43 20.15
CA ASP A 274 -0.67 14.93 21.37
C ASP A 274 -0.43 13.42 21.59
N MET A 275 0.32 12.77 20.69
CA MET A 275 0.81 11.40 20.89
C MET A 275 1.97 11.39 21.89
N GLU A 276 1.90 10.49 22.88
CA GLU A 276 3.01 10.19 23.79
C GLU A 276 4.13 9.41 23.07
N LEU A 277 4.78 10.04 22.07
CA LEU A 277 5.93 9.48 21.39
C LEU A 277 7.20 10.20 21.88
N PRO A 278 8.12 9.48 22.53
CA PRO A 278 9.37 10.07 22.98
C PRO A 278 10.25 10.32 21.74
N GLN A 279 10.64 11.58 21.55
CA GLN A 279 11.76 12.06 20.70
C GLN A 279 11.49 12.71 19.34
N VAL A 280 10.25 13.01 18.95
CA VAL A 280 10.04 13.81 17.73
C VAL A 280 9.66 15.25 18.09
N GLN A 281 10.60 16.18 17.94
CA GLN A 281 10.38 17.62 18.16
C GLN A 281 9.50 18.21 17.05
N ILE A 282 8.20 17.96 17.14
CA ILE A 282 7.19 18.46 16.20
C ILE A 282 6.72 19.87 16.58
N GLY A 283 6.88 20.27 17.84
CA GLY A 283 6.36 21.52 18.40
C GLY A 283 6.97 22.82 17.84
N GLU A 284 8.16 22.77 17.24
CA GLU A 284 8.86 23.96 16.74
C GLU A 284 8.23 24.50 15.44
N PHE A 285 7.67 23.62 14.59
CA PHE A 285 7.05 24.05 13.34
C PHE A 285 5.70 24.73 13.55
N ALA A 286 4.84 24.17 14.41
CA ALA A 286 3.52 24.76 14.70
C ALA A 286 3.66 26.18 15.27
N THR A 287 4.62 26.38 16.18
CA THR A 287 4.91 27.70 16.77
C THR A 287 5.48 28.67 15.74
N PHE A 288 6.34 28.20 14.83
CA PHE A 288 6.87 29.01 13.75
C PHE A 288 5.79 29.43 12.75
N ALA A 289 4.91 28.51 12.37
CA ALA A 289 3.83 28.76 11.43
C ALA A 289 2.98 29.95 11.89
N ASP A 290 2.57 29.97 13.16
CA ASP A 290 1.76 31.05 13.71
C ASP A 290 2.46 32.42 13.59
N TYR A 291 3.76 32.50 13.89
CA TYR A 291 4.52 33.75 13.78
C TYR A 291 4.79 34.17 12.32
N PHE A 292 5.16 33.22 11.47
CA PHE A 292 5.51 33.48 10.08
C PHE A 292 4.29 33.89 9.24
N PHE A 293 3.15 33.22 9.42
CA PHE A 293 1.94 33.52 8.66
C PHE A 293 1.24 34.79 9.13
N ASP A 294 1.17 35.06 10.45
CA ASP A 294 0.44 36.23 10.95
C ASP A 294 1.21 37.55 10.79
N GLY A 295 2.54 37.52 10.84
CA GLY A 295 3.39 38.71 10.76
C GLY A 295 4.08 38.88 9.40
N PHE A 296 5.03 37.99 9.11
CA PHE A 296 5.94 38.16 7.99
C PHE A 296 5.26 38.08 6.63
N PHE A 297 4.38 37.09 6.44
CA PHE A 297 3.73 36.84 5.16
C PHE A 297 2.72 37.94 4.78
N MET A 298 1.97 38.45 5.77
CA MET A 298 1.00 39.54 5.58
C MET A 298 1.70 40.87 5.28
N ASP A 299 2.80 41.17 5.98
CA ASP A 299 3.59 42.40 5.74
C ASP A 299 4.20 42.43 4.33
N TRP A 300 4.63 41.26 3.82
CA TRP A 300 5.16 41.15 2.46
C TRP A 300 4.13 41.41 1.37
N MET A 301 2.90 40.88 1.52
CA MET A 301 1.80 41.09 0.55
C MET A 301 1.54 42.58 0.28
N VAL A 302 1.83 43.43 1.27
CA VAL A 302 1.66 44.88 1.19
C VAL A 302 2.85 45.58 0.52
N GLN A 303 4.08 45.06 0.62
CA GLN A 303 5.30 45.80 0.26
C GLN A 303 5.98 45.38 -1.06
N SER A 304 5.51 44.33 -1.75
CA SER A 304 5.95 43.92 -3.11
C SER A 304 7.47 43.62 -3.29
N LYS A 305 8.18 43.20 -2.23
CA LYS A 305 9.61 42.85 -2.31
C LYS A 305 9.81 41.37 -2.62
N ILE A 306 10.00 41.01 -3.88
CA ILE A 306 10.09 39.61 -4.35
C ILE A 306 11.16 38.80 -3.62
N GLN A 307 12.34 39.38 -3.38
CA GLN A 307 13.48 38.71 -2.74
C GLN A 307 13.18 38.29 -1.28
N ASP A 308 12.55 39.18 -0.49
CA ASP A 308 12.15 38.89 0.89
C ASP A 308 11.12 37.73 0.93
N ALA A 309 10.21 37.64 -0.06
CA ALA A 309 9.26 36.54 -0.16
C ALA A 309 9.94 35.20 -0.43
N GLN A 310 10.87 35.19 -1.39
CA GLN A 310 11.57 33.98 -1.79
C GLN A 310 12.38 33.41 -0.62
N GLU A 311 13.07 34.27 0.14
CA GLU A 311 13.78 33.89 1.35
C GLU A 311 12.82 33.30 2.41
N GLY A 312 11.69 33.96 2.67
CA GLY A 312 10.73 33.47 3.66
C GLY A 312 10.03 32.17 3.25
N VAL A 313 9.57 32.06 2.00
CA VAL A 313 8.92 30.83 1.48
C VAL A 313 9.93 29.68 1.48
N SER A 314 11.19 29.93 1.15
CA SER A 314 12.27 28.95 1.22
C SER A 314 12.51 28.47 2.64
N GLU A 315 12.52 29.37 3.64
CA GLU A 315 12.62 28.99 5.05
C GLU A 315 11.47 28.08 5.48
N VAL A 316 10.23 28.41 5.11
CA VAL A 316 9.07 27.56 5.42
C VAL A 316 9.18 26.21 4.74
N HIS A 317 9.59 26.18 3.46
CA HIS A 317 9.76 24.95 2.69
C HIS A 317 10.77 24.01 3.37
N VAL A 318 11.93 24.53 3.79
CA VAL A 318 12.93 23.75 4.55
C VAL A 318 12.35 23.19 5.86
N ARG A 319 11.56 23.99 6.59
CA ARG A 319 10.94 23.54 7.84
C ARG A 319 9.87 22.48 7.61
N VAL A 320 9.06 22.58 6.54
CA VAL A 320 8.10 21.55 6.12
C VAL A 320 8.82 20.25 5.78
N LEU A 321 9.92 20.32 5.00
CA LEU A 321 10.72 19.14 4.67
C LEU A 321 11.28 18.46 5.93
N ASN A 322 11.74 19.23 6.92
CA ASN A 322 12.21 18.66 8.19
C ASN A 322 11.06 18.00 8.98
N ALA A 323 9.89 18.63 9.04
CA ALA A 323 8.71 18.04 9.68
C ALA A 323 8.27 16.74 8.97
N LEU A 324 8.29 16.70 7.64
CA LEU A 324 8.01 15.50 6.85
C LEU A 324 9.00 14.37 7.16
N ARG A 325 10.30 14.64 7.21
CA ARG A 325 11.31 13.63 7.57
C ARG A 325 11.08 13.05 8.96
N ASN A 326 10.71 13.91 9.92
CA ASN A 326 10.38 13.50 11.28
C ASN A 326 9.13 12.59 11.32
N LEU A 327 8.09 12.93 10.54
CA LEU A 327 6.89 12.09 10.42
C LEU A 327 7.16 10.76 9.71
N GLU A 328 8.03 10.75 8.70
CA GLU A 328 8.45 9.52 8.01
C GLU A 328 9.22 8.57 8.95
N GLN A 329 10.10 9.11 9.79
CA GLN A 329 10.77 8.33 10.84
C GLN A 329 9.76 7.77 11.84
N MET A 330 8.79 8.58 12.26
CA MET A 330 7.72 8.16 13.17
C MET A 330 6.87 7.03 12.57
N ASP A 331 6.45 7.12 11.30
CA ASP A 331 5.70 6.03 10.66
C ASP A 331 6.52 4.74 10.58
N GLN A 332 7.83 4.83 10.30
CA GLN A 332 8.72 3.65 10.30
C GLN A 332 8.82 3.00 11.68
N GLU A 333 8.96 3.80 12.75
CA GLU A 333 8.98 3.29 14.13
C GLU A 333 7.67 2.62 14.52
N LEU A 334 6.53 3.26 14.20
CA LEU A 334 5.21 2.71 14.45
C LEU A 334 4.98 1.42 13.65
N ALA A 335 5.41 1.37 12.39
CA ALA A 335 5.34 0.16 11.57
C ALA A 335 6.19 -0.98 12.15
N GLY A 336 7.40 -0.68 12.64
CA GLY A 336 8.26 -1.64 13.32
C GLY A 336 7.64 -2.19 14.61
N ARG A 337 7.05 -1.32 15.43
CA ARG A 337 6.31 -1.72 16.64
C ARG A 337 5.09 -2.58 16.31
N GLN A 338 4.31 -2.18 15.30
CA GLN A 338 3.14 -2.94 14.84
C GLN A 338 3.55 -4.35 14.38
N ALA A 339 4.60 -4.46 13.55
CA ALA A 339 5.11 -5.75 13.09
C ALA A 339 5.57 -6.65 14.26
N GLY A 340 6.20 -6.07 15.28
CA GLY A 340 6.58 -6.77 16.49
C GLY A 340 5.38 -7.35 17.25
N LEU A 341 4.36 -6.53 17.50
CA LEU A 341 3.14 -6.98 18.19
C LEU A 341 2.33 -7.99 17.37
N GLU A 342 2.27 -7.83 16.05
CA GLU A 342 1.63 -8.81 15.16
C GLU A 342 2.36 -10.16 15.17
N SER A 343 3.71 -10.15 15.26
CA SER A 343 4.50 -11.37 15.40
C SER A 343 4.21 -12.06 16.72
N GLU A 344 4.21 -11.32 17.83
CA GLU A 344 3.88 -11.85 19.16
C GLU A 344 2.45 -12.43 19.18
N ARG A 345 1.49 -11.72 18.60
CA ARG A 345 0.11 -12.20 18.44
C ARG A 345 0.04 -13.51 17.66
N LYS A 346 0.78 -13.62 16.55
CA LYS A 346 0.84 -14.85 15.74
C LYS A 346 1.48 -16.01 16.52
N GLU A 347 2.50 -15.76 17.32
CA GLU A 347 3.13 -16.78 18.16
C GLU A 347 2.19 -17.32 19.25
N LEU A 348 1.45 -16.44 19.92
CA LEU A 348 0.43 -16.86 20.89
C LEU A 348 -0.66 -17.71 20.23
N LEU A 349 -1.10 -17.34 19.03
CA LEU A 349 -2.09 -18.11 18.27
C LEU A 349 -1.53 -19.42 17.69
N ARG A 350 -0.21 -19.57 17.56
CA ARG A 350 0.44 -20.82 17.15
C ARG A 350 0.68 -21.78 18.30
N THR A 351 0.73 -21.28 19.53
CA THR A 351 0.92 -22.11 20.72
C THR A 351 -0.33 -22.98 20.93
N PRO A 352 -0.18 -24.29 21.18
CA PRO A 352 -1.30 -25.23 21.29
C PRO A 352 -2.26 -24.92 22.43
#